data_AF-A4IPK4-F1
#
_entry.id   AF-A4IPK4-F1
#
_cell.length_a   1.000
_cell.length_b   1.000
_cell.length_c   1.000
_cell.angle_alpha   90.00
_cell.angle_beta   90.00
_cell.angle_gamma   90.00
#
_symmetry.space_group_name_H-M   'P 1'
#
loop_
_entity.id
_entity.type
_entity.pdbx_description
1 polymer ?
#
loop_
_entity_poly.entity_id
_entity_poly.type
_entity_poly.pdbx_seq_one_letter_code
_entity_poly.pdbx_strand_id
1 'polypeptide(L)' 'MPARKEVRCSFCGSVNVVPLSMFGTAQLVSQYYCHRCKSVFERVRWRNDDKGKGEAIHED' A
#
# COMPACT_ATOMS: atom_id res chain seq x y z
N MET A 1 -7.98 -8.43 -15.98
CA MET A 1 -7.44 -7.23 -15.31
C MET A 1 -7.14 -7.58 -13.85
N PRO A 2 -5.93 -7.40 -13.33
CA PRO A 2 -5.67 -7.61 -11.91
C PRO A 2 -6.41 -6.55 -11.10
N ALA A 3 -7.24 -6.96 -10.14
CA ALA A 3 -7.96 -6.05 -9.28
C ALA A 3 -6.98 -5.28 -8.40
N ARG A 4 -6.77 -4.00 -8.70
CA ARG A 4 -5.97 -3.08 -7.90
C ARG A 4 -6.66 -2.97 -6.54
N LYS A 5 -6.17 -3.67 -5.51
CA LYS A 5 -6.75 -3.66 -4.15
C LYS A 5 -6.72 -2.23 -3.61
N GLU A 6 -7.85 -1.54 -3.71
CA GLU A 6 -8.03 -0.20 -3.16
C GLU A 6 -7.59 -0.19 -1.69
N VAL A 7 -6.67 0.71 -1.34
CA VAL A 7 -6.26 0.88 0.05
C VAL A 7 -7.40 1.60 0.76
N ARG A 8 -7.89 1.01 1.85
CA ARG A 8 -8.94 1.58 2.69
C ARG A 8 -8.38 1.90 4.06
N CYS A 9 -8.79 3.04 4.62
CA CYS A 9 -8.38 3.45 5.96
C CYS A 9 -8.93 2.48 7.01
N SER A 10 -8.05 1.90 7.83
CA SER A 10 -8.42 0.98 8.91
C SER A 10 -9.33 1.58 9.99
N PHE A 11 -9.42 2.91 10.08
CA PHE A 11 -10.23 3.62 11.08
C PHE A 11 -11.64 4.00 10.61
N CYS A 12 -11.80 4.38 9.33
CA CYS A 12 -13.07 4.89 8.81
C CYS A 12 -13.55 4.25 7.50
N GLY A 13 -12.84 3.25 6.98
CA GLY A 13 -13.17 2.55 5.73
C GLY A 13 -13.00 3.37 4.44
N SER A 14 -12.63 4.65 4.54
CA SER A 14 -12.49 5.54 3.39
C SER A 14 -11.39 5.10 2.41
N VAL A 15 -11.67 5.22 1.11
CA VAL A 15 -10.69 5.10 0.02
C VAL A 15 -9.92 6.40 -0.25
N ASN A 16 -10.29 7.52 0.39
CA ASN A 16 -9.57 8.79 0.29
C ASN A 16 -8.34 8.76 1.21
N VAL A 17 -7.34 7.99 0.76
CA VAL A 17 -6.06 7.77 1.43
C VAL A 17 -4.92 7.96 0.43
N VAL A 18 -3.82 8.53 0.90
CA VAL A 18 -2.60 8.75 0.10
C VAL A 18 -1.41 8.02 0.73
N PRO A 19 -0.50 7.43 -0.07
CA PRO A 19 0.76 6.92 0.47
C PRO A 19 1.60 8.08 0.99
N LEU A 20 2.03 8.00 2.25
CA LEU A 20 2.88 9.01 2.89
C LEU A 20 4.36 8.61 2.85
N SER A 21 4.64 7.32 3.08
CA SER A 21 5.99 6.76 2.95
C SER A 21 5.93 5.30 2.49
N MET A 22 6.93 4.91 1.70
CA MET A 22 7.14 3.51 1.30
C MET A 22 7.81 2.67 2.40
N PHE A 23 8.26 3.31 3.48
CA PHE A 23 8.83 2.68 4.68
C PHE A 23 8.27 3.38 5.92
N GLY A 24 7.46 2.68 6.70
CA GLY A 24 6.94 3.15 7.98
C GLY A 24 7.86 2.79 9.15
N THR A 25 7.27 2.43 10.29
CA THR A 25 8.02 1.99 11.50
C THR A 25 8.89 0.75 11.28
N ALA A 26 8.56 -0.09 10.30
CA ALA A 26 9.32 -1.27 9.90
C ALA A 26 9.55 -1.32 8.38
N GLN A 27 10.62 -1.98 7.95
CA GLN A 27 10.97 -2.11 6.52
C GLN A 27 9.86 -2.77 5.67
N LEU A 28 9.02 -3.60 6.30
CA LEU A 28 7.92 -4.32 5.67
C LEU A 28 6.57 -3.58 5.72
N VAL A 29 6.50 -2.32 6.16
CA VAL A 29 5.23 -1.54 6.15
C VAL A 29 5.30 -0.33 5.23
N SER A 30 4.22 -0.13 4.47
CA SER A 30 3.90 1.13 3.80
C SER A 30 3.03 1.98 4.73
N GLN A 31 3.28 3.29 4.80
CA GLN A 31 2.51 4.22 5.61
C GLN A 31 1.58 5.07 4.74
N TYR A 32 0.33 5.24 5.18
CA TYR A 32 -0.73 5.94 4.47
C TYR A 32 -1.39 6.99 5.37
N TYR A 33 -1.79 8.12 4.78
CA TYR A 33 -2.56 9.16 5.43
C TYR A 33 -4.00 9.18 4.89
N CYS A 34 -5.00 9.27 5.78
CA CYS A 34 -6.40 9.40 5.38
C CYS A 34 -6.90 10.84 5.48
N HIS A 35 -7.33 11.44 4.37
CA HIS A 35 -7.87 12.80 4.38
C HIS A 35 -9.24 12.95 5.06
N ARG A 36 -10.01 11.86 5.20
CA ARG A 36 -11.34 11.88 5.83
C ARG A 36 -11.30 11.97 7.35
N CYS A 37 -10.54 11.10 8.02
CA CYS A 37 -10.40 11.09 9.48
C CYS A 37 -9.07 11.69 9.96
N LYS A 38 -8.24 12.21 9.05
CA LYS A 38 -6.94 12.86 9.32
C LYS A 38 -5.94 11.99 10.10
N SER A 39 -6.09 10.67 10.04
CA SER A 39 -5.21 9.72 10.74
C SER A 39 -4.22 9.04 9.79
N VAL A 40 -3.05 8.69 10.34
CA VAL A 40 -2.02 7.88 9.70
C VAL A 40 -2.25 6.41 10.06
N PHE A 41 -2.08 5.51 9.10
CA PHE A 41 -2.12 4.06 9.33
C PHE A 41 -1.05 3.35 8.50
N GLU A 42 -0.65 2.16 8.94
CA GLU A 42 0.37 1.34 8.28
C GLU A 42 -0.27 0.08 7.68
N ARG A 43 0.27 -0.39 6.56
CA ARG A 43 -0.11 -1.65 5.91
C ARG A 43 1.14 -2.47 5.62
N VAL A 44 1.14 -3.72 6.08
CA VAL A 44 2.23 -4.66 5.84
C VAL A 44 2.28 -5.02 4.34
N ARG A 45 3.45 -4.80 3.72
CA ARG A 45 3.83 -5.33 2.41
C ARG A 45 4.14 -6.83 2.56
N TRP A 46 3.10 -7.65 2.51
CA TRP A 46 3.31 -9.09 2.37
C TRP A 46 3.90 -9.37 0.99
N ARG A 47 4.94 -10.21 0.92
CA ARG A 47 5.70 -10.54 -0.32
C ARG A 47 4.85 -11.10 -1.47
N ASN A 48 3.59 -11.46 -1.20
CA ASN A 48 2.59 -11.93 -2.17
C ASN A 48 1.69 -10.82 -2.76
N ASP A 49 1.65 -9.62 -2.18
CA ASP A 49 0.92 -8.46 -2.75
C ASP A 49 1.75 -7.80 -3.90
N ASP A 50 3.02 -8.20 -4.05
CA ASP A 50 3.98 -7.73 -5.06
C ASP A 50 3.85 -8.40 -6.45
N LYS A 51 2.80 -9.19 -6.70
CA LYS A 51 2.43 -9.61 -8.07
C LYS A 51 1.79 -8.45 -8.89
N GLY A 52 2.34 -7.26 -8.74
CA GLY A 52 1.94 -5.97 -9.30
C GLY A 52 2.87 -5.43 -10.40
N LYS A 53 3.73 -6.29 -10.98
CA LYS A 53 4.70 -6.03 -12.06
C LYS A 53 5.90 -5.16 -11.68
N GLY A 54 7.10 -5.74 -11.76
CA GLY A 54 8.36 -5.02 -11.57
C GLY A 54 9.62 -5.72 -12.08
N GLU A 55 9.54 -6.86 -12.78
CA GLU A 55 10.72 -7.49 -13.36
C GLU A 55 10.37 -8.21 -14.67
N ALA A 56 10.94 -7.72 -15.77
CA ALA A 56 10.99 -8.41 -17.04
C ALA A 56 12.42 -8.92 -17.22
N ILE A 57 12.70 -10.12 -16.72
CA ILE A 57 13.90 -10.85 -17.13
C ILE A 57 13.75 -11.24 -18.61
N HIS A 58 14.58 -10.62 -19.44
CA HIS A 58 14.84 -11.04 -20.81
C HIS A 58 16.15 -11.82 -20.74
N GLU A 59 16.06 -13.14 -20.76
CA GLU A 59 17.22 -14.01 -20.99
C GLU A 59 17.34 -14.24 -22.50
N ASP A 60 18.58 -14.22 -23.00
CA ASP A 60 19.00 -14.48 -24.39
C ASP A 60 19.64 -15.89 -24.45
#